data_AF-A0A816Y0P3-F1
#
_entry.id   AF-A0A816Y0P3-F1
#
_cell.length_a   1.000
_cell.length_b   1.000
_cell.length_c   1.000
_cell.angle_alpha   90.00
_cell.angle_beta   90.00
_cell.angle_gamma   90.00
#
_symmetry.space_group_name_H-M   'P 1'
#
loop_
_entity.id
_entity.type
_entity.pdbx_description
1 polymer ?
#
loop_
_entity_poly.entity_id
_entity_poly.type
_entity_poly.pdbx_seq_one_letter_code
_entity_poly.pdbx_strand_id
1 'polypeptide(L)'
;MIEFPLQILHALCQDGFSGQNCEQKEIRIDISFSDVSIPQARLVDFIIVRKYGARSMSPVPIRATIFKNIRFDEDIVTFFMSLPFHLAFAQIQSKFYLTVLQHNYTPSEIILAEIVPSQY
;
A
#
# COMPACT_ATOMS: atom_id res chain seq x y z
N MET A 1 22.57 -21.68 -8.24
CA MET A 1 21.96 -20.33 -8.38
C MET A 1 20.61 -20.44 -7.69
N ILE A 2 20.49 -19.95 -6.47
CA ILE A 2 19.28 -20.15 -5.64
C ILE A 2 18.38 -18.94 -5.90
N GLU A 3 17.25 -19.16 -6.56
CA GLU A 3 16.17 -18.17 -6.65
C GLU A 3 15.53 -18.04 -5.27
N PHE A 4 15.72 -16.88 -4.62
CA PHE A 4 14.95 -16.54 -3.45
C PHE A 4 13.63 -15.87 -3.89
N PRO A 5 12.47 -16.26 -3.35
CA PRO A 5 11.22 -15.60 -3.65
C PRO A 5 11.29 -14.14 -3.21
N LEU A 6 10.67 -13.25 -4.00
CA LEU A 6 10.66 -11.78 -3.90
C LEU A 6 10.33 -11.21 -2.50
N GLN A 7 9.85 -12.06 -1.59
CA GLN A 7 9.46 -11.71 -0.21
C GLN A 7 10.62 -11.61 0.78
N ILE A 8 11.80 -12.20 0.50
CA ILE A 8 12.89 -12.28 1.48
C ILE A 8 13.81 -11.04 1.46
N LEU A 9 13.91 -10.31 0.34
CA LEU A 9 14.83 -9.17 0.23
C LEU A 9 14.39 -7.93 1.02
N HIS A 10 13.11 -7.81 1.37
CA HIS A 10 12.59 -6.68 2.16
C HIS A 10 12.92 -6.78 3.67
N ALA A 11 13.41 -7.91 4.17
CA ALA A 11 13.53 -8.13 5.62
C ALA A 11 14.78 -7.47 6.28
N LEU A 12 15.61 -6.75 5.54
CA LEU A 12 16.84 -6.15 6.06
C LEU A 12 16.75 -4.62 6.29
N CYS A 13 15.80 -3.94 5.65
CA CYS A 13 15.70 -2.49 5.71
C CYS A 13 14.75 -2.03 6.81
N GLN A 14 15.03 -0.84 7.37
CA GLN A 14 14.06 -0.16 8.24
C GLN A 14 12.82 0.23 7.44
N ASP A 15 11.67 0.25 8.12
CA ASP A 15 10.40 0.70 7.56
C ASP A 15 10.55 2.01 6.77
N GLY A 16 10.06 2.03 5.53
CA GLY A 16 10.15 3.18 4.64
C GLY A 16 11.40 3.24 3.78
N PHE A 17 12.26 2.22 3.83
CA PHE A 17 13.46 2.12 3.01
C PHE A 17 13.56 0.76 2.32
N SER A 18 14.04 0.76 1.07
CA SER A 18 14.29 -0.44 0.26
C SER A 18 15.54 -0.28 -0.60
N GLY A 19 15.87 -1.29 -1.41
CA GLY A 19 17.09 -1.33 -2.21
C GLY A 19 18.15 -2.26 -1.61
N GLN A 20 19.26 -2.43 -2.32
CA GLN A 20 20.31 -3.38 -1.91
C GLN A 20 20.99 -2.95 -0.61
N ASN A 21 21.07 -1.64 -0.36
CA ASN A 21 21.68 -1.02 0.81
C ASN A 21 20.68 -0.10 1.55
N CYS A 22 19.37 -0.33 1.39
CA CYS A 22 18.31 0.49 1.99
C CYS A 22 18.38 1.98 1.61
N GLU A 23 18.89 2.27 0.41
CA GLU A 23 19.11 3.63 -0.08
C GLU A 23 17.86 4.29 -0.68
N GLN A 24 16.83 3.50 -0.99
CA GLN A 24 15.63 3.96 -1.69
C GLN A 24 14.53 4.25 -0.70
N LYS A 25 14.10 5.52 -0.62
CA LYS A 25 12.99 5.90 0.24
C LYS A 25 11.65 5.52 -0.41
N GLU A 26 10.90 4.70 0.28
CA GLU A 26 9.60 4.19 -0.15
C GLU A 26 8.52 5.28 -0.10
N ILE A 27 7.41 5.04 -0.81
CA ILE A 27 6.21 5.88 -0.66
C ILE A 27 5.66 5.66 0.75
N ARG A 28 5.36 6.76 1.44
CA ARG A 28 4.66 6.75 2.73
C ARG A 28 3.19 7.07 2.51
N ILE A 29 2.31 6.24 3.04
CA ILE A 29 0.87 6.40 2.92
C ILE A 29 0.29 6.45 4.33
N ASP A 30 -0.19 7.62 4.73
CA ASP A 30 -0.83 7.82 6.03
C ASP A 30 -2.34 7.82 5.82
N ILE A 31 -3.01 6.83 6.40
CA ILE A 31 -4.47 6.69 6.35
C ILE A 31 -5.03 7.10 7.71
N SER A 32 -5.79 8.19 7.76
CA SER A 32 -6.54 8.61 8.95
C SER A 32 -7.96 8.05 8.96
N PHE A 33 -8.50 7.83 10.15
CA PHE A 33 -9.84 7.32 10.37
C PHE A 33 -10.63 8.31 11.22
N SER A 34 -11.65 8.92 10.65
CA SER A 34 -12.54 9.84 11.36
C SER A 34 -13.87 9.12 11.62
N ASP A 35 -14.33 9.05 12.87
CA ASP A 35 -15.63 8.50 13.27
C ASP A 35 -15.94 7.05 12.83
N VAL A 36 -14.92 6.22 12.62
CA VAL A 36 -15.06 4.78 12.32
C VAL A 36 -14.44 3.95 13.44
N SER A 37 -15.21 3.08 14.10
CA SER A 37 -14.65 2.16 15.10
C SER A 37 -13.66 1.18 14.45
N ILE A 38 -12.40 1.22 14.90
CA ILE A 38 -11.28 0.48 14.29
C ILE A 38 -11.07 -0.86 15.00
N PRO A 39 -11.34 -2.02 14.36
CA PRO A 39 -10.93 -3.31 14.89
C PRO A 39 -9.43 -3.61 14.67
N GLN A 40 -8.87 -4.45 15.54
CA GLN A 40 -7.44 -4.77 15.76
C GLN A 40 -6.60 -5.28 14.59
N ALA A 41 -7.16 -5.47 13.39
CA ALA A 41 -6.42 -5.96 12.23
C ALA A 41 -6.93 -5.31 10.94
N ARG A 42 -6.02 -4.75 10.14
CA ARG A 42 -6.33 -4.22 8.82
C ARG A 42 -5.37 -4.71 7.76
N LEU A 43 -5.92 -4.81 6.55
CA LEU A 43 -5.21 -5.20 5.34
C LEU A 43 -5.26 -4.00 4.40
N VAL A 44 -4.14 -3.66 3.77
CA VAL A 44 -4.16 -2.78 2.61
C VAL A 44 -3.76 -3.58 1.39
N ASP A 45 -4.69 -3.65 0.45
CA ASP A 45 -4.49 -4.24 -0.85
C ASP A 45 -4.08 -3.17 -1.85
N PHE A 46 -2.87 -3.29 -2.36
CA PHE A 46 -2.34 -2.47 -3.45
C PHE A 46 -2.57 -3.17 -4.77
N ILE A 47 -3.22 -2.48 -5.71
CA ILE A 47 -3.39 -2.95 -7.08
C ILE A 47 -2.43 -2.17 -7.97
N ILE A 48 -1.51 -2.92 -8.57
CA ILE A 48 -0.51 -2.43 -9.51
C ILE A 48 -0.96 -2.84 -10.92
N VAL A 49 -1.27 -1.87 -11.76
CA VAL A 49 -1.56 -2.10 -13.17
C VAL A 49 -0.32 -1.77 -13.99
N ARG A 50 0.46 -2.79 -14.40
CA ARG A 50 1.61 -2.58 -15.28
C ARG A 50 1.11 -2.39 -16.72
N LYS A 51 1.35 -1.23 -17.34
CA LYS A 51 1.21 -1.08 -18.79
C LYS A 51 2.33 -1.88 -19.46
N TYR A 52 2.00 -2.97 -20.16
CA TYR A 52 2.92 -3.58 -21.11
C TYR A 52 2.77 -2.89 -22.47
N GLY A 53 3.88 -2.75 -23.20
CA GLY A 53 3.96 -2.07 -24.49
C GLY A 53 2.94 -2.59 -25.52
N ALA A 54 2.79 -1.84 -26.62
CA ALA A 54 1.71 -1.85 -27.62
C ALA A 54 1.34 -3.19 -28.33
N ARG A 55 1.76 -4.36 -27.82
CA ARG A 55 1.48 -5.68 -28.38
C ARG A 55 0.95 -6.73 -27.38
N SER A 56 0.71 -6.38 -26.12
CA SER A 56 0.18 -7.34 -25.14
C SER A 56 -1.30 -7.09 -24.84
N MET A 57 -2.09 -8.14 -25.09
CA MET A 57 -3.52 -8.21 -24.86
C MET A 57 -3.81 -8.06 -23.35
N SER A 58 -4.40 -6.91 -22.99
CA SER A 58 -4.85 -6.48 -21.65
C SER A 58 -3.81 -6.53 -20.50
N PRO A 59 -3.53 -5.40 -19.81
CA PRO A 59 -2.63 -5.41 -18.66
C PRO A 59 -3.19 -6.26 -17.53
N VAL A 60 -2.45 -7.29 -17.10
CA VAL A 60 -2.82 -8.10 -15.92
C VAL A 60 -2.50 -7.31 -14.66
N PRO A 61 -3.49 -7.01 -13.79
CA PRO A 61 -3.23 -6.35 -12.52
C PRO A 61 -2.45 -7.28 -11.58
N ILE A 62 -1.37 -6.77 -10.99
CA ILE A 62 -0.62 -7.44 -9.93
C ILE A 62 -1.15 -6.91 -8.60
N ARG A 63 -1.56 -7.80 -7.71
CA ARG A 63 -2.00 -7.46 -6.35
C ARG A 63 -0.84 -7.68 -5.37
N ALA A 64 -0.55 -6.67 -4.56
CA ALA A 64 0.33 -6.79 -3.41
C ALA A 64 -0.48 -6.47 -2.16
N THR A 65 -0.40 -7.30 -1.13
CA THR A 65 -1.15 -7.10 0.12
C THR A 65 -0.16 -6.87 1.25
N ILE A 66 -0.32 -5.74 1.97
CA ILE A 66 0.45 -5.43 3.16
C ILE A 66 -0.48 -5.55 4.38
N PHE A 67 -0.03 -6.34 5.35
CA PHE A 67 -0.73 -6.58 6.61
C PHE A 67 -0.08 -5.69 7.67
N LYS A 68 -0.88 -4.86 8.35
CA LYS A 68 -0.38 -4.06 9.48
C LYS A 68 -1.35 -4.13 10.65
N ASN A 69 -0.82 -4.46 11.82
CA ASN A 69 -1.57 -4.38 13.07
C ASN A 69 -1.65 -2.92 13.49
N ILE A 70 -2.86 -2.47 13.83
CA ILE A 70 -3.13 -1.09 14.23
C ILE A 70 -3.44 -1.11 15.71
N ARG A 71 -2.77 -0.23 16.45
CA ARG A 71 -3.09 -0.07 17.86
C ARG A 71 -4.36 0.75 18.02
N PHE A 72 -5.14 0.46 19.06
CA PHE A 72 -6.43 1.13 19.30
C PHE A 72 -6.31 2.63 19.60
N ASP A 73 -5.12 3.10 19.96
CA ASP A 73 -4.81 4.47 20.32
C ASP A 73 -4.28 5.31 19.14
N GLU A 74 -4.23 4.73 17.94
CA GLU A 74 -3.73 5.40 16.73
C GLU A 74 -4.88 5.71 15.76
N ASP A 75 -5.13 7.00 15.54
CA ASP A 75 -6.10 7.49 14.55
C ASP A 75 -5.53 7.50 13.12
N ILE A 76 -4.24 7.19 12.98
CA ILE A 76 -3.49 7.22 11.72
C ILE A 76 -2.69 5.94 11.59
N VAL A 77 -2.70 5.36 10.39
CA VAL A 77 -1.92 4.18 10.07
C VAL A 77 -1.05 4.45 8.86
N THR A 78 0.25 4.27 9.07
CA THR A 78 1.25 4.47 8.04
C THR A 78 1.60 3.15 7.34
N PHE A 79 1.52 3.13 6.02
CA PHE A 79 2.01 2.06 5.16
C PHE A 79 3.20 2.55 4.33
N PHE A 80 4.13 1.65 4.05
CA PHE A 80 5.25 1.92 3.16
C PHE A 80 5.18 0.99 1.94
N MET A 81 5.43 1.54 0.76
CA MET A 81 5.32 0.82 -0.50
C MET A 81 6.54 1.09 -1.38
N SER A 82 7.29 0.05 -1.69
CA SER A 82 8.49 0.09 -2.54
C SER A 82 8.19 0.04 -4.04
N LEU A 83 6.97 -0.34 -4.43
CA LEU A 83 6.60 -0.52 -5.83
C LEU A 83 5.56 0.52 -6.28
N PRO A 84 5.65 1.02 -7.53
CA PRO A 84 4.60 1.84 -8.11
C PRO A 84 3.23 1.14 -8.10
N PHE A 85 2.18 1.86 -7.74
CA PHE A 85 0.81 1.36 -7.71
C PHE A 85 -0.17 2.43 -8.24
N HIS A 86 -1.39 2.00 -8.58
CA HIS A 86 -2.43 2.92 -9.06
C HIS A 86 -3.59 3.03 -8.08
N LEU A 87 -3.91 1.93 -7.38
CA LEU A 87 -4.99 1.88 -6.42
C LEU A 87 -4.49 1.27 -5.12
N ALA A 88 -4.91 1.85 -4.00
CA ALA A 88 -4.79 1.22 -2.68
C ALA A 88 -6.18 1.11 -2.05
N PHE A 89 -6.54 -0.11 -1.65
CA PHE A 89 -7.77 -0.40 -0.93
C PHE A 89 -7.43 -0.77 0.51
N ALA A 90 -8.00 -0.06 1.48
CA ALA A 90 -8.00 -0.52 2.86
C ALA A 90 -9.18 -1.46 3.07
N GLN A 91 -8.90 -2.67 3.54
CA GLN A 91 -9.92 -3.59 4.01
C GLN A 91 -10.08 -3.45 5.52
N ILE A 92 -11.32 -3.18 5.92
CA ILE A 92 -11.76 -3.03 7.30
C ILE A 92 -12.89 -4.04 7.52
N GLN A 93 -12.65 -5.06 8.34
CA GLN A 93 -13.58 -6.19 8.48
C GLN A 93 -13.86 -6.81 7.09
N SER A 94 -15.11 -6.79 6.63
CA SER A 94 -15.57 -7.27 5.33
C SER A 94 -15.78 -6.17 4.28
N LYS A 95 -15.41 -4.91 4.58
CA LYS A 95 -15.62 -3.77 3.69
C LYS A 95 -14.29 -3.28 3.11
N PHE A 96 -14.31 -2.92 1.83
CA PHE A 96 -13.18 -2.34 1.11
C PHE A 96 -13.42 -0.85 0.88
N TYR A 97 -12.40 -0.05 1.17
CA TYR A 97 -12.40 1.40 1.02
C TYR A 97 -11.28 1.78 0.05
N LEU A 98 -11.61 2.48 -1.04
CA LEU A 98 -10.59 3.07 -1.90
C LEU A 98 -9.93 4.23 -1.14
N THR A 99 -8.63 4.10 -0.86
CA THR A 99 -7.87 5.09 -0.08
C THR A 99 -6.97 5.96 -0.93
N VAL A 100 -6.42 5.38 -2.00
CA VAL A 100 -5.50 6.08 -2.90
C VAL A 100 -5.84 5.75 -4.33
N LEU A 101 -5.91 6.79 -5.17
CA LEU A 101 -6.01 6.71 -6.62
C LEU A 101 -4.91 7.58 -7.21
N GLN A 102 -3.94 6.96 -7.88
CA GLN A 102 -2.82 7.66 -8.51
C GLN A 102 -2.69 7.33 -10.00
N HIS A 103 -2.56 8.38 -10.81
CA HIS A 103 -2.30 8.26 -12.25
C HIS A 103 -0.80 8.24 -12.56
N ASN A 104 -0.01 9.01 -11.83
CA ASN A 104 1.43 9.13 -11.99
C ASN A 104 2.11 8.73 -10.68
N TYR A 105 3.22 8.02 -10.79
CA TYR A 105 4.04 7.62 -9.65
C TYR A 105 5.11 8.69 -9.38
N THR A 106 5.17 9.16 -8.13
CA THR A 106 6.23 10.05 -7.65
C THR A 106 7.08 9.31 -6.61
N PRO A 107 8.39 9.11 -6.85
CA PRO A 107 9.26 8.46 -5.87
C PRO A 107 9.26 9.21 -4.52
N SER A 108 9.27 8.44 -3.42
CA SER A 108 9.39 8.96 -2.05
C SER A 108 8.29 9.95 -1.62
N GLU A 109 7.14 9.92 -2.30
CA GLU A 109 5.98 10.75 -1.99
C GLU A 109 5.35 10.40 -0.64
N ILE A 110 4.75 11.40 0.00
CA ILE A 110 3.90 11.23 1.18
C ILE A 110 2.46 11.44 0.73
N ILE A 111 1.65 10.40 0.86
CA ILE A 111 0.23 10.38 0.50
C ILE A 111 -0.59 10.40 1.78
N LEU A 112 -1.48 11.37 1.90
CA LEU A 112 -2.44 11.47 3.01
C LEU A 112 -3.81 11.05 2.49
N ALA A 113 -4.44 10.09 3.16
CA ALA A 113 -5.76 9.59 2.84
C ALA A 113 -6.64 9.59 4.10
N GLU A 114 -7.93 9.89 3.94
CA GLU A 114 -8.89 9.87 5.04
C GLU A 114 -10.05 8.94 4.69
N ILE A 115 -10.42 8.06 5.62
CA ILE A 115 -11.63 7.26 5.51
C ILE A 115 -12.70 7.88 6.42
N VAL A 116 -13.76 8.37 5.80
CA VAL A 116 -14.94 8.90 6.48
C VAL A 116 -16.16 7.99 6.24
N PRO A 117 -17.12 7.94 7.19
CA PRO A 117 -18.40 7.26 6.98
C PRO A 117 -19.15 7.86 5.78
N SER A 118 -19.82 7.01 5.01
CA SER A 118 -20.77 7.46 3.98
C SER A 118 -21.99 8.11 4.66
N GLN A 119 -22.36 9.32 4.24
CA GLN A 119 -23.51 10.07 4.79
C GLN A 119 -24.87 9.72 4.15
N TYR A 120 -25.06 8.48 3.70
CA TYR A 120 -26.27 8.04 2.97
C TYR A 120 -27.02 6.95 3.71
#